data_AF-A0A7R8NW64-F1
#
_entry.id   AF-A0A7R8NW64-F1
#
_cell.length_a   1.000
_cell.length_b   1.000
_cell.length_c   1.000
_cell.angle_alpha   90.00
_cell.angle_beta   90.00
_cell.angle_gamma   90.00
#
_symmetry.space_group_name_H-M   'P 1'
#
loop_
_entity.id
_entity.type
_entity.pdbx_description
1 polymer ?
#
loop_
_entity_poly.entity_id
_entity_poly.type
_entity_poly.pdbx_seq_one_letter_code
_entity_poly.pdbx_strand_id
1 'polypeptide(L)'
;MLAWPASMTPAPDADDMAHVESAACEPSGSSGDKAALCTYTVKVTSAEAAESPNGAWHVGVLASAENGGTTFAPKAAGFTVKS
;
A
#
# COMPACT_ATOMS: atom_id res chain seq x y z
N MET A 1 4.22 0.97 1.29
CA MET A 1 2.86 0.40 1.10
C MET A 1 3.01 -1.08 0.79
N LEU A 2 2.01 -1.90 1.10
CA LEU A 2 2.06 -3.34 0.80
C LEU A 2 0.79 -3.77 0.07
N ALA A 3 0.93 -4.59 -0.98
CA ALA A 3 -0.21 -5.20 -1.67
C ALA A 3 -0.20 -6.72 -1.46
N TRP A 4 -1.37 -7.33 -1.25
CA TRP A 4 -1.51 -8.78 -1.11
C TRP A 4 -2.83 -9.31 -1.70
N PRO A 5 -2.88 -10.59 -2.12
CA PRO A 5 -4.12 -11.24 -2.56
C PRO A 5 -5.14 -11.26 -1.42
N ALA A 6 -6.41 -10.97 -1.71
CA ALA A 6 -7.47 -10.99 -0.70
C ALA A 6 -7.70 -12.39 -0.08
N SER A 7 -7.23 -13.45 -0.73
CA SER A 7 -7.25 -14.83 -0.24
C SER A 7 -6.12 -15.17 0.74
N MET A 8 -5.09 -14.33 0.87
CA MET A 8 -3.95 -14.57 1.76
C MET A 8 -4.40 -14.57 3.23
N THR A 9 -4.02 -15.63 3.96
CA THR A 9 -4.32 -15.79 5.39
C THR A 9 -3.09 -16.34 6.13
N PRO A 10 -2.61 -15.69 7.22
CA PRO A 10 -3.13 -14.45 7.78
C PRO A 10 -2.92 -13.25 6.85
N ALA A 11 -3.77 -12.23 6.98
CA ALA A 11 -3.56 -10.96 6.29
C ALA A 11 -2.36 -10.22 6.94
N PRO A 12 -1.60 -9.43 6.16
CA PRO A 12 -0.53 -8.62 6.70
C PRO A 12 -0.98 -7.62 7.77
N ASP A 13 -0.09 -7.36 8.72
CA ASP A 13 -0.29 -6.39 9.79
C ASP A 13 0.69 -5.20 9.72
N ALA A 14 0.74 -4.41 10.78
CA ALA A 14 1.59 -3.24 10.84
C ALA A 14 3.08 -3.59 10.92
N ASP A 15 3.45 -4.74 11.49
CA ASP A 15 4.85 -5.15 11.64
C ASP A 15 5.43 -5.59 10.29
N ASP A 16 4.61 -6.19 9.42
CA ASP A 16 4.98 -6.52 8.04
C ASP A 16 5.37 -5.28 7.20
N MET A 17 4.92 -4.10 7.61
CA MET A 17 5.24 -2.82 6.93
C MET A 17 6.65 -2.30 7.25
N ALA A 18 7.36 -2.86 8.23
CA ALA A 18 8.70 -2.40 8.60
C ALA A 18 9.74 -2.62 7.48
N HIS A 19 9.48 -3.55 6.57
CA HIS A 19 10.41 -3.95 5.51
C HIS A 19 10.00 -3.49 4.10
N VAL A 20 8.87 -2.78 3.96
CA VAL A 20 8.37 -2.36 2.65
C VAL A 20 8.93 -1.02 2.23
N GLU A 21 9.06 -0.81 0.93
CA GLU A 21 9.48 0.50 0.40
C GLU A 21 8.51 1.61 0.83
N SER A 22 9.09 2.69 1.33
CA SER A 22 8.37 3.90 1.71
C SER A 22 7.99 4.70 0.47
N ALA A 23 6.80 5.29 0.49
CA ALA A 23 6.38 6.23 -0.53
C ALA A 23 6.50 7.66 0.01
N ALA A 24 6.98 8.58 -0.82
CA ALA A 24 6.89 10.00 -0.53
C ALA A 24 5.46 10.47 -0.80
N CYS A 25 4.88 11.18 0.16
CA CYS A 25 3.54 11.74 0.06
C CYS A 25 3.65 13.26 -0.02
N GLU A 26 2.96 13.86 -0.98
CA GLU A 26 2.91 15.31 -1.14
C GLU A 26 1.55 15.84 -0.66
N PRO A 27 1.49 17.03 -0.06
CA PRO A 27 0.21 17.65 0.29
C PRO A 27 -0.68 17.78 -0.95
N SER A 28 -1.91 17.28 -0.87
CA SER A 28 -2.87 17.34 -1.97
C SER A 28 -3.91 18.42 -1.69
N GLY A 29 -3.62 19.67 -2.04
CA GLY A 29 -4.57 20.78 -1.87
C GLY A 29 -3.94 22.15 -1.64
N SER A 30 -4.79 23.18 -1.50
CA SER A 30 -4.35 24.51 -1.05
C SER A 30 -4.08 24.46 0.47
N SER A 31 -3.17 25.29 0.97
CA SER A 31 -2.79 25.32 2.40
C SER A 31 -4.01 25.29 3.33
N GLY A 32 -4.27 24.14 3.96
CA GLY A 32 -5.44 23.89 4.80
C GLY A 32 -6.03 22.49 4.65
N ASP A 33 -5.86 21.86 3.49
CA ASP A 33 -6.32 20.49 3.24
C ASP A 33 -5.46 19.49 4.03
N LYS A 34 -6.11 18.64 4.84
CA LYS A 34 -5.46 17.57 5.64
C LYS A 34 -5.16 16.31 4.83
N ALA A 35 -5.22 16.41 3.51
CA ALA A 35 -5.04 15.29 2.59
C ALA A 35 -3.63 15.32 2.00
N ALA A 36 -3.01 14.14 1.88
CA ALA A 36 -1.77 13.95 1.16
C ALA A 36 -2.02 12.94 0.02
N LEU A 37 -1.42 13.20 -1.14
CA LEU A 37 -1.40 12.27 -2.26
C LEU A 37 -0.06 11.52 -2.23
N CYS A 38 -0.14 10.21 -2.01
CA CYS A 38 1.00 9.32 -2.07
C CYS A 38 0.92 8.52 -3.37
N THR A 39 1.90 8.71 -4.26
CA THR A 39 2.02 7.88 -5.46
C THR A 39 3.01 6.75 -5.19
N TYR A 40 2.62 5.51 -5.46
CA TYR A 40 3.48 4.35 -5.36
C TYR A 40 3.53 3.61 -6.68
N THR A 41 4.74 3.33 -7.15
CA THR A 41 5.00 2.56 -8.36
C THR A 41 5.62 1.24 -7.95
N VAL A 42 4.85 0.16 -8.03
CA VAL A 42 5.39 -1.20 -7.85
C VAL A 42 6.29 -1.50 -9.05
N LYS A 43 7.55 -1.85 -8.79
CA LYS A 43 8.43 -2.43 -9.81
C LYS A 43 8.23 -3.94 -9.82
N VAL A 44 7.28 -4.40 -10.63
CA VAL A 44 7.07 -5.83 -10.91
C VAL A 44 7.68 -6.18 -12.26
N THR A 45 8.43 -7.27 -12.30
CA THR A 45 8.86 -7.90 -13.56
C THR A 45 7.68 -8.64 -14.20
N SER A 46 7.77 -8.88 -15.51
CA SER A 46 6.74 -9.66 -16.22
C SER A 46 6.59 -11.09 -15.68
N ALA A 47 7.67 -11.69 -15.17
CA ALA A 47 7.63 -13.01 -14.55
C ALA A 47 6.86 -12.98 -13.22
N GLU A 48 7.15 -12.01 -12.34
CA GLU A 48 6.42 -11.83 -11.07
C GLU A 48 4.94 -11.51 -11.31
N ALA A 49 4.64 -10.72 -12.35
CA ALA A 49 3.27 -10.44 -12.76
C ALA A 49 2.55 -11.71 -13.26
N ALA A 50 3.23 -12.60 -13.99
CA ALA A 50 2.67 -13.84 -14.49
C ALA A 50 2.43 -14.88 -13.37
N GLU A 51 3.24 -14.86 -12.31
CA GLU A 51 3.11 -15.73 -11.13
C GLU A 51 2.13 -15.17 -10.08
N SER A 52 1.73 -13.89 -10.22
CA SER A 52 0.82 -13.23 -9.28
C SER A 52 -0.57 -13.85 -9.31
N PRO A 53 -1.18 -14.17 -8.15
CA PRO A 53 -2.55 -14.65 -8.10
C PRO A 53 -3.55 -13.70 -8.76
N ASN A 54 -4.36 -14.23 -9.67
CA ASN A 54 -5.50 -13.52 -10.22
C ASN A 54 -6.56 -13.25 -9.14
N GLY A 55 -7.38 -12.22 -9.35
CA GLY A 55 -8.50 -11.90 -8.47
C GLY A 55 -8.31 -10.61 -7.68
N ALA A 56 -9.01 -10.49 -6.55
CA ALA A 56 -9.01 -9.28 -5.74
C ALA A 56 -7.75 -9.16 -4.88
N TRP A 57 -7.22 -7.95 -4.80
CA TRP A 57 -6.06 -7.58 -4.00
C TRP A 57 -6.39 -6.41 -3.08
N HIS A 58 -5.71 -6.37 -1.95
CA HIS A 58 -5.76 -5.26 -1.00
C HIS A 58 -4.43 -4.51 -0.98
N VAL A 59 -4.50 -3.22 -0.67
CA VAL A 59 -3.34 -2.38 -0.41
C VAL A 59 -3.43 -1.84 1.01
N GLY A 60 -2.42 -2.16 1.80
CA GLY A 60 -2.20 -1.64 3.15
C GLY A 60 -1.24 -0.45 3.15
N VAL A 61 -1.52 0.51 4.03
CA VAL A 61 -0.72 1.73 4.21
C VAL A 61 -0.39 1.90 5.68
N LEU A 62 0.89 2.14 5.99
CA LEU A 62 1.34 2.63 7.28
C LEU A 62 1.74 4.08 7.06
N ALA A 63 0.94 5.00 7.61
CA ALA A 63 1.24 6.43 7.57
C ALA A 63 2.08 6.79 8.78
N SER A 64 3.21 7.47 8.55
CA SER A 64 4.12 7.94 9.60
C SER A 64 4.16 9.45 9.59
N ALA A 65 3.96 10.06 10.75
CA ALA A 65 4.10 11.50 10.96
C ALA A 65 5.50 11.85 11.48
N GLU A 66 5.94 13.09 11.24
CA GLU A 66 7.26 13.58 11.68
C GLU A 66 7.46 13.51 13.19
N ASN A 67 6.36 13.57 13.97
CA ASN A 67 6.39 13.43 15.42
C ASN A 67 6.53 11.96 15.90
N GLY A 68 6.73 11.01 14.98
CA GLY A 68 6.88 9.58 15.28
C GLY A 68 5.55 8.82 15.41
N GLY A 69 4.40 9.49 15.27
CA GLY A 69 3.10 8.83 15.27
C GLY A 69 2.88 7.99 14.01
N THR A 70 2.37 6.76 14.17
CA THR A 70 2.06 5.87 13.05
C THR A 70 0.60 5.43 13.05
N THR A 71 -0.02 5.29 11.89
CA THR A 71 -1.37 4.72 11.73
C THR A 71 -1.37 3.70 10.61
N PHE A 72 -1.77 2.47 10.91
CA PHE A 72 -1.90 1.40 9.93
C PHE A 72 -3.34 1.29 9.42
N ALA A 73 -3.50 1.29 8.10
CA ALA A 73 -4.75 1.07 7.39
C ALA A 73 -4.60 -0.17 6.49
N PRO A 74 -5.06 -1.37 6.93
CA PRO A 74 -4.82 -2.63 6.21
C PRO A 74 -5.59 -2.76 4.89
N LYS A 75 -6.63 -1.95 4.64
CA LYS A 75 -7.39 -2.01 3.39
C LYS A 75 -7.64 -0.61 2.85
N ALA A 76 -6.55 0.17 2.76
CA ALA A 76 -6.59 1.55 2.28
C ALA A 76 -7.05 1.66 0.83
N ALA A 77 -6.71 0.66 -0.01
CA ALA A 77 -7.22 0.54 -1.37
C ALA A 77 -7.33 -0.93 -1.80
N GLY A 78 -7.89 -1.16 -2.99
CA GLY A 78 -7.96 -2.48 -3.59
C GLY A 78 -8.00 -2.41 -5.12
N PHE A 79 -7.55 -3.49 -5.76
CA PHE A 79 -7.56 -3.64 -7.21
C PHE A 79 -7.78 -5.11 -7.59
N THR A 80 -8.01 -5.36 -8.88
CA THR A 80 -8.20 -6.71 -9.41
C THR A 80 -7.12 -7.02 -10.43
N VAL A 81 -6.37 -8.10 -10.20
CA VAL A 81 -5.46 -8.69 -11.20
C VAL A 81 -6.27 -9.59 -12.11
N LYS A 82 -6.11 -9.40 -13.42
CA LYS A 82 -6.77 -10.19 -14.46
C LYS A 82 -5.70 -10.83 -15.35
N SER A 83 -6.00 -12.04 -15.82
CA SER A 83 -5.26 -12.76 -16.86
C SER A 83 -5.45 -12.15 -18.25
#